data_AF-X1V0G1-F1
#
_entry.id   AF-X1V0G1-F1
#
_cell.length_a   1.000
_cell.length_b   1.000
_cell.length_c   1.000
_cell.angle_alpha   90.00
_cell.angle_beta   90.00
_cell.angle_gamma   90.00
#
_symmetry.space_group_name_H-M   'P 1'
#
loop_
_entity.id
_entity.type
_entity.pdbx_description
1 polymer ?
#
loop_
_entity_poly.entity_id
_entity_poly.type
_entity_poly.pdbx_seq_one_letter_code
_entity_poly.pdbx_strand_id
1 'polypeptide(L)'
;EHGEKYHPHLNILCDGGWLPEEQLAELKDSIRRKLLPRSIAKGIGKDLEIQYRYSRSPKQIMHWIKYVTKASFRDITWDEPLANALYGFHNGCFAGTWDGSPKWKLTGTDKKFNALLKVREGIHPVSGKPIKW
;
A
#
# COMPACT_ATOMS: atom_id res chain seq x y z
N GLU A 1 -24.94 13.65 13.58
CA GLU A 1 -24.00 14.54 12.85
C GLU A 1 -23.42 13.76 11.68
N HIS A 2 -23.83 14.10 10.46
CA HIS A 2 -23.38 13.42 9.25
C HIS A 2 -21.89 13.72 9.04
N GLY A 3 -21.10 12.70 8.69
CA GLY A 3 -19.64 12.71 8.54
C GLY A 3 -19.05 13.64 7.47
N GLU A 4 -19.67 14.79 7.22
CA GLU A 4 -19.17 15.86 6.34
C GLU A 4 -18.03 16.66 6.97
N LYS A 5 -17.90 16.63 8.31
CA LYS A 5 -16.83 17.35 9.02
C LYS A 5 -15.50 16.59 9.02
N TYR A 6 -15.52 15.28 8.77
CA TYR A 6 -14.35 14.42 8.91
C TYR A 6 -13.94 13.85 7.56
N HIS A 7 -12.75 14.23 7.10
CA HIS A 7 -12.14 13.71 5.88
C HIS A 7 -11.08 12.69 6.29
N PRO A 8 -11.39 11.38 6.28
CA PRO A 8 -10.38 10.38 6.60
C PRO A 8 -9.30 10.37 5.51
N HIS A 9 -8.05 10.55 5.92
CA HIS A 9 -6.88 10.48 5.04
C HIS A 9 -5.99 9.31 5.46
N LEU A 10 -5.53 8.53 4.48
CA LEU A 10 -4.50 7.52 4.66
C LEU A 10 -3.17 8.11 4.21
N ASN A 11 -2.22 8.26 5.15
CA ASN A 11 -0.87 8.69 4.84
C ASN A 11 0.06 7.48 4.73
N ILE A 12 0.88 7.46 3.68
CA ILE A 12 1.87 6.41 3.43
C ILE A 12 3.22 7.08 3.23
N LEU A 13 4.23 6.61 3.97
CA LEU A 13 5.63 6.99 3.76
C LEU A 13 6.34 5.82 3.07
N CYS A 14 7.02 6.11 1.97
CA CYS A 14 7.81 5.12 1.24
C CYS A 14 9.10 5.76 0.70
N ASP A 15 10.07 4.91 0.43
CA ASP A 15 11.27 5.30 -0.31
C ASP A 15 10.86 5.59 -1.76
N GLY A 16 10.86 6.87 -2.12
CA GLY A 16 10.40 7.36 -3.41
C GLY A 16 11.33 8.41 -3.99
N GLY A 17 11.05 8.80 -5.22
CA GLY A 17 11.76 9.86 -5.94
C GLY A 17 10.79 10.77 -6.65
N TRP A 18 11.24 11.96 -7.05
CA TRP A 18 10.42 12.86 -7.85
C TRP A 18 9.88 12.15 -9.10
N LEU A 19 8.57 12.23 -9.32
CA LEU A 19 7.91 11.65 -10.49
C LEU A 19 7.54 12.77 -11.47
N PRO A 20 7.80 12.61 -12.77
CA PRO A 20 7.19 13.43 -13.82
C PRO A 20 5.66 13.38 -13.76
N GLU A 21 5.01 14.42 -14.26
CA GLU A 21 3.55 14.56 -14.18
C GLU A 21 2.79 13.39 -14.80
N GLU A 22 3.23 12.91 -15.96
CA GLU A 22 2.64 11.77 -16.66
C GLU A 22 2.70 10.48 -15.81
N GLN A 23 3.89 10.13 -15.30
CA GLN A 23 4.07 8.96 -14.44
C GLN A 23 3.27 9.08 -13.14
N LEU A 24 3.19 10.29 -12.58
CA LEU A 24 2.39 10.55 -11.40
C LEU A 24 0.89 10.37 -11.67
N ALA A 25 0.40 10.82 -12.83
CA ALA A 25 -0.99 10.62 -13.24
C ALA A 25 -1.32 9.13 -13.41
N GLU A 26 -0.46 8.38 -14.10
CA GLU A 26 -0.61 6.93 -14.25
C GLU A 26 -0.63 6.17 -12.92
N LEU A 27 0.28 6.53 -12.00
CA LEU A 27 0.33 5.95 -10.67
C LEU A 27 -0.96 6.24 -9.90
N LYS A 28 -1.41 7.50 -9.89
CA LYS A 28 -2.66 7.89 -9.22
C LYS A 28 -3.84 7.12 -9.79
N ASP A 29 -3.94 6.99 -11.11
CA ASP A 29 -5.03 6.24 -11.75
C ASP A 29 -4.99 4.73 -11.46
N SER A 30 -3.79 4.16 -11.35
CA SER A 30 -3.60 2.77 -10.92
C SER A 30 -4.10 2.57 -9.48
N ILE A 31 -3.74 3.47 -8.56
CA ILE A 31 -4.19 3.43 -7.16
C ILE A 31 -5.71 3.61 -7.06
N ARG A 32 -6.29 4.60 -7.76
CA ARG A 32 -7.75 4.82 -7.79
C ARG A 32 -8.49 3.57 -8.21
N ARG A 33 -8.09 2.94 -9.32
CA ARG A 33 -8.75 1.71 -9.81
C ARG A 33 -8.69 0.56 -8.81
N LYS A 34 -7.63 0.46 -8.01
CA LYS A 34 -7.46 -0.61 -7.01
C LYS A 34 -8.20 -0.33 -5.71
N LEU A 35 -8.18 0.91 -5.21
CA LEU A 35 -8.73 1.27 -3.90
C LEU A 35 -10.18 1.73 -3.95
N LEU A 36 -10.58 2.42 -5.02
CA LEU A 36 -11.94 2.92 -5.21
C LEU A 36 -12.42 2.66 -6.66
N PRO A 37 -12.97 1.46 -6.93
CA PRO A 37 -13.53 1.14 -8.24
C PRO A 37 -14.56 2.17 -8.70
N ARG A 38 -14.57 2.47 -10.01
CA ARG A 38 -15.45 3.51 -10.60
C ARG A 38 -16.94 3.31 -10.33
N SER A 39 -17.41 2.07 -10.19
CA SER A 39 -18.80 1.76 -9.84
C SER A 39 -19.15 2.29 -8.45
N ILE A 40 -18.26 2.09 -7.48
CA ILE A 40 -18.40 2.57 -6.11
C ILE A 40 -18.30 4.10 -6.08
N ALA A 41 -17.28 4.66 -6.72
CA ALA A 41 -17.09 6.12 -6.81
C ALA A 41 -18.33 6.84 -7.36
N LYS A 42 -18.94 6.31 -8.44
CA LYS A 42 -20.20 6.82 -8.99
C LYS A 42 -21.37 6.68 -8.03
N GLY A 43 -21.46 5.56 -7.32
CA GLY A 43 -22.53 5.32 -6.34
C GLY A 43 -22.49 6.29 -5.16
N ILE A 44 -21.29 6.66 -4.69
CA ILE A 44 -21.11 7.59 -3.56
C ILE A 44 -20.96 9.06 -3.98
N GLY A 45 -20.85 9.35 -5.28
CA GLY A 45 -20.65 10.70 -5.81
C GLY A 45 -19.32 11.35 -5.39
N LYS A 46 -18.32 10.54 -5.03
CA LYS A 46 -16.99 11.01 -4.57
C LYS A 46 -15.88 10.22 -5.25
N ASP A 47 -14.78 10.90 -5.53
CA ASP A 47 -13.55 10.28 -6.05
C ASP A 47 -12.46 10.22 -4.98
N LEU A 48 -11.46 9.37 -5.21
CA LEU A 48 -10.30 9.25 -4.33
C LEU A 48 -9.26 10.33 -4.67
N GLU A 49 -9.14 11.32 -3.79
CA GLU A 49 -8.09 12.33 -3.89
C GLU A 49 -6.75 11.73 -3.43
N ILE A 50 -5.75 11.76 -4.32
CA ILE A 50 -4.40 11.26 -4.04
C ILE A 50 -3.41 12.41 -4.09
N GLN A 51 -2.81 12.72 -2.94
CA GLN A 51 -1.74 13.69 -2.82
C GLN A 51 -0.39 12.96 -2.81
N TYR A 52 0.54 13.45 -3.64
CA TYR A 52 1.91 12.95 -3.72
C TYR A 52 2.85 14.11 -3.47
N ARG A 53 3.81 13.93 -2.56
CA ARG A 53 4.84 14.92 -2.26
C ARG A 53 6.17 14.21 -2.14
N TYR A 54 7.21 14.83 -2.69
CA TYR A 54 8.59 14.39 -2.57
C TYR A 54 9.44 15.52 -2.02
N SER A 55 10.32 15.20 -1.07
CA SER A 55 11.30 16.16 -0.55
C SER A 55 12.58 15.43 -0.19
N ARG A 56 13.71 16.08 -0.46
CA ARG A 56 15.03 15.68 0.04
C ARG A 56 15.46 16.45 1.28
N SER A 57 14.65 17.43 1.73
CA SER A 57 15.00 18.25 2.88
C SER A 57 14.79 17.46 4.18
N PRO A 58 15.84 17.26 5.00
CA PRO A 58 15.71 16.54 6.27
C PRO A 58 14.63 17.13 7.19
N LYS A 59 14.46 18.46 7.17
CA LYS A 59 13.43 19.15 7.96
C LYS A 59 12.01 18.78 7.53
N GLN A 60 11.75 18.72 6.22
CA GLN A 60 10.44 18.33 5.69
C GLN A 60 10.17 16.84 5.92
N ILE A 61 11.17 15.99 5.70
CA ILE A 61 11.08 14.55 5.95
C ILE A 61 10.74 14.29 7.43
N MET A 62 11.46 14.92 8.36
CA MET A 62 11.19 14.78 9.79
C MET A 62 9.80 15.31 10.17
N HIS A 63 9.35 16.40 9.55
CA HIS A 63 7.98 16.90 9.76
C HIS A 63 6.92 15.89 9.31
N TRP A 64 7.08 15.28 8.13
CA TRP A 64 6.16 14.27 7.63
C TRP A 64 6.15 13.01 8.50
N ILE A 65 7.33 12.53 8.91
CA ILE A 65 7.44 11.40 9.85
C ILE A 65 6.65 11.71 11.12
N LYS A 66 6.92 12.86 11.77
CA LYS A 66 6.21 13.27 12.98
C LYS A 66 4.71 13.36 12.79
N TYR A 67 4.25 13.87 11.65
CA TYR A 67 2.82 14.01 11.36
C TYR A 67 2.15 12.65 11.17
N VAL A 68 2.75 11.76 10.37
CA VAL A 68 2.19 10.44 10.06
C VAL A 68 2.21 9.51 11.27
N THR A 69 3.26 9.56 12.09
CA THR A 69 3.38 8.74 13.30
C THR A 69 2.71 9.37 14.52
N LYS A 70 2.07 10.54 14.38
CA LYS A 70 1.36 11.18 15.50
C LYS A 70 0.14 10.34 15.86
N ALA A 71 0.09 9.88 17.11
CA ALA A 71 -1.12 9.26 17.65
C ALA A 71 -2.28 10.26 17.61
N SER A 72 -3.26 9.97 16.75
CA SER A 72 -4.51 10.70 16.57
C SER A 72 -5.61 10.21 17.52
N PHE A 73 -5.55 8.94 17.93
CA PHE A 73 -6.36 8.39 19.00
C PHE A 73 -5.73 8.73 20.35
N ARG A 74 -6.31 9.69 21.08
CA ARG A 74 -5.75 10.24 22.34
C ARG A 74 -6.66 10.08 23.54
N ASP A 75 -7.94 9.82 23.30
CA ASP A 75 -8.96 9.71 24.33
C ASP A 75 -9.57 8.31 24.28
N ILE A 76 -9.26 7.51 25.30
CA ILE A 76 -9.77 6.14 25.44
C ILE A 76 -11.29 6.09 25.55
N THR A 77 -11.91 7.15 26.06
CA THR A 77 -13.36 7.18 26.29
C THR A 77 -14.16 7.26 24.98
N TRP A 78 -13.50 7.63 23.87
CA TRP A 78 -14.12 7.69 22.56
C TRP A 78 -14.46 6.30 21.99
N ASP A 79 -13.58 5.32 22.20
CA ASP A 79 -13.79 3.92 21.81
C ASP A 79 -12.79 3.03 22.56
N GLU A 80 -13.14 2.62 23.78
CA GLU A 80 -12.26 1.86 24.66
C GLU A 80 -11.82 0.51 24.06
N PRO A 81 -12.69 -0.29 23.40
CA PRO A 81 -12.27 -1.48 22.67
C PRO A 81 -11.21 -1.18 21.59
N LEU A 82 -11.42 -0.15 20.76
CA LEU A 82 -10.46 0.24 19.73
C LEU A 82 -9.15 0.77 20.34
N ALA A 83 -9.23 1.56 21.41
CA ALA A 83 -8.08 2.06 22.14
C ALA A 83 -7.18 0.94 22.63
N ASN A 84 -7.78 -0.08 23.25
CA ASN A 84 -7.09 -1.26 23.76
C ASN A 84 -6.51 -2.11 22.62
N ALA A 85 -7.18 -2.18 21.47
CA ALA A 85 -6.65 -2.86 20.28
C ALA A 85 -5.49 -2.09 19.63
N LEU A 86 -5.49 -0.75 19.70
CA LEU A 86 -4.42 0.11 19.22
C LEU A 86 -3.25 0.24 20.22
N TYR A 87 -3.50 -0.03 21.51
CA TYR A 87 -2.50 -0.01 22.56
C TYR A 87 -1.47 -1.13 22.33
N GLY A 88 -0.25 -0.76 21.97
CA GLY A 88 0.79 -1.71 21.55
C GLY A 88 0.67 -2.18 20.09
N PHE A 89 -0.26 -1.63 19.30
CA PHE A 89 -0.36 -1.89 17.88
C PHE A 89 0.79 -1.21 17.12
N HIS A 90 1.74 -2.01 16.67
CA HIS A 90 2.87 -1.52 15.89
C HIS A 90 2.44 -1.36 14.43
N ASN A 91 2.08 -0.14 14.03
CA ASN A 91 1.71 0.20 12.64
C ASN A 91 2.90 0.10 11.64
N GLY A 92 4.09 -0.23 12.16
CA GLY A 92 5.30 -0.46 11.37
C GLY A 92 5.37 -1.89 10.87
N CYS A 93 4.60 -2.24 9.84
CA CYS A 93 4.91 -3.41 9.03
C CYS A 93 6.18 -3.11 8.21
N PHE A 94 7.35 -3.47 8.75
CA PHE A 94 8.62 -3.39 8.02
C PHE A 94 8.68 -4.56 7.03
N ALA A 95 8.67 -4.27 5.72
CA ALA A 95 8.74 -5.29 4.66
C ALA A 95 10.17 -5.87 4.45
N GLY A 96 10.96 -6.00 5.53
CA GLY A 96 12.36 -6.44 5.50
C GLY A 96 13.38 -5.31 5.55
N THR A 97 14.65 -5.66 5.75
CA THR A 97 15.79 -4.73 5.61
C THR A 97 16.27 -4.71 4.16
N TRP A 98 16.82 -3.58 3.68
CA TRP A 98 17.22 -3.39 2.27
C TRP A 98 18.32 -4.36 1.81
N ASP A 99 19.12 -4.86 2.75
CA ASP A 99 20.19 -5.84 2.60
C ASP A 99 19.72 -7.28 2.90
N GLY A 100 18.47 -7.44 3.32
CA GLY A 100 17.88 -8.72 3.69
C GLY A 100 17.54 -9.54 2.46
N SER A 101 17.71 -10.86 2.57
CA SER A 101 17.21 -11.77 1.54
C SER A 101 15.71 -11.53 1.30
N PRO A 102 15.25 -11.48 0.03
CA PRO A 102 13.86 -11.18 -0.27
C PRO A 102 12.91 -12.13 0.47
N LYS A 103 12.08 -11.57 1.36
CA LYS A 103 11.12 -12.34 2.17
C LYS A 103 9.91 -12.84 1.37
N TRP A 104 9.76 -12.43 0.11
CA TRP A 104 8.77 -12.98 -0.83
C TRP A 104 9.20 -14.36 -1.33
N LYS A 105 9.38 -15.33 -0.44
CA LYS A 105 9.39 -16.72 -0.88
C LYS A 105 7.94 -17.15 -1.06
N LEU A 106 7.60 -17.65 -2.24
CA LEU A 106 6.43 -18.51 -2.39
C LEU A 106 6.68 -19.70 -1.46
N THR A 107 6.08 -19.70 -0.27
CA THR A 107 6.07 -20.89 0.56
C THR A 107 5.36 -21.96 -0.26
N GLY A 108 6.01 -23.11 -0.45
CA GLY A 108 5.59 -24.17 -1.40
C GLY A 108 4.20 -24.77 -1.16
N THR A 109 3.42 -24.20 -0.25
CA THR A 109 2.00 -24.46 0.00
C THR A 109 1.06 -23.81 -1.01
N ASP A 110 1.47 -22.75 -1.72
CA ASP A 110 0.63 -22.13 -2.75
C ASP A 110 0.72 -22.90 -4.08
N LYS A 111 0.02 -24.04 -4.16
CA LYS A 111 -0.09 -24.90 -5.36
C LYS A 111 -0.40 -24.12 -6.64
N LYS A 112 -1.10 -22.99 -6.53
CA LYS A 112 -1.46 -22.09 -7.64
C LYS A 112 -0.25 -21.50 -8.39
N PHE A 113 0.92 -21.41 -7.76
CA PHE A 113 2.10 -20.82 -8.39
C PHE A 113 3.11 -21.86 -8.93
N ASN A 114 2.86 -23.15 -8.77
CA ASN A 114 3.71 -24.21 -9.33
C ASN A 114 3.80 -24.15 -10.87
N ALA A 115 2.74 -23.65 -11.52
CA ALA A 115 2.76 -23.41 -12.97
C ALA A 115 3.82 -22.37 -13.37
N LEU A 116 4.05 -21.35 -12.55
CA LEU A 116 5.04 -20.30 -12.83
C LEU A 116 6.47 -20.80 -12.69
N LEU A 117 6.72 -21.77 -11.81
CA LEU A 117 8.04 -22.43 -11.69
C LEU A 117 8.41 -23.14 -13.00
N LYS A 118 7.47 -23.90 -13.58
CA LYS A 118 7.68 -24.58 -14.87
C LYS A 118 7.97 -23.57 -16.00
N VAL A 119 7.24 -22.46 -16.05
CA VAL A 119 7.49 -21.40 -17.05
C VAL A 119 8.89 -20.80 -16.90
N ARG A 120 9.36 -20.55 -15.66
CA ARG A 120 10.72 -20.08 -15.40
C ARG A 120 11.78 -21.06 -15.90
N GLU A 121 11.52 -22.35 -15.78
CA GLU A 121 12.40 -23.43 -16.28
C GLU A 121 12.29 -23.64 -17.80
N GLY A 122 11.48 -22.83 -18.50
CA GLY A 122 11.28 -22.96 -19.94
C GLY A 122 10.39 -24.15 -20.32
N ILE A 123 9.55 -24.63 -19.40
CA ILE A 123 8.68 -25.79 -19.56
C ILE A 123 7.22 -25.35 -19.51
N HIS A 124 6.43 -25.80 -20.49
CA HIS A 124 5.01 -25.47 -20.56
C HIS A 124 4.27 -26.09 -19.37
N PRO A 125 3.51 -25.29 -18.58
CA PRO A 125 3.02 -25.73 -17.27
C PRO A 125 2.01 -26.89 -17.31
N VAL A 126 1.24 -26.98 -18.40
CA VAL A 126 0.24 -28.04 -18.65
C VAL A 126 0.83 -29.25 -19.39
N SER A 127 1.48 -29.04 -20.55
CA SER A 127 1.97 -30.12 -21.40
C SER A 127 3.35 -30.67 -21.04
N GLY A 128 4.15 -29.98 -20.22
CA GLY A 128 5.49 -30.41 -19.82
C GLY A 128 6.55 -30.35 -20.93
N LYS A 129 6.21 -29.80 -22.11
CA LYS A 129 7.13 -29.66 -23.24
C LYS A 129 7.95 -28.37 -23.12
N PRO A 130 9.15 -28.30 -23.71
CA PRO A 130 9.90 -27.05 -23.81
C PRO A 130 9.08 -25.96 -24.48
N ILE A 131 9.06 -24.77 -23.87
CA ILE A 131 8.43 -23.58 -24.45
C ILE A 131 9.30 -23.13 -25.63
N LYS A 132 8.70 -23.07 -26.82
CA LYS A 132 9.25 -22.29 -27.94
C LYS A 132 8.58 -20.92 -27.90
N TRP A 133 9.39 -19.88 -27.79
CA TRP A 133 8.96 -18.48 -27.88
C TRP A 133 8.70 -18.08 -29.33
#